data_AF-A0A4Y2T7M0-F1
#
_entry.id   AF-A0A4Y2T7M0-F1
#
_cell.length_a   1.000
_cell.length_b   1.000
_cell.length_c   1.000
_cell.angle_alpha   90.00
_cell.angle_beta   90.00
_cell.angle_gamma   90.00
#
_symmetry.space_group_name_H-M   'P 1'
#
loop_
_entity.id
_entity.type
_entity.pdbx_description
1 polymer ?
#
loop_
_entity_poly.entity_id
_entity_poly.type
_entity_poly.pdbx_seq_one_letter_code
_entity_poly.pdbx_strand_id
1 'polypeptide(L)'
;MNAADGSSYLLMYIQIYFTVIERILLYGAPAWANNIISRQQRLLNSIQRKFLLNITGAYSTTPTAALQVIEGITPLHIKAQMEFILVSVGRIRSDCNWEGSSFLFQDFQQPNSPLTIHPANFDLEDKVSIVSDPHLPAEAIYTDG
;
A
#
# COMPACT_ATOMS: atom_id res chain seq x y z
N MET A 1 -0.26 -36.19 24.70
CA MET A 1 -0.10 -34.89 24.02
C MET A 1 -0.80 -34.98 22.68
N ASN A 2 -1.97 -34.36 22.53
CA ASN A 2 -2.80 -34.49 21.32
C ASN A 2 -2.28 -33.57 20.21
N ALA A 3 -2.13 -34.09 18.99
CA ALA A 3 -1.63 -33.37 17.82
C ALA A 3 -2.42 -32.09 17.46
N ALA A 4 -3.67 -31.97 17.93
CA ALA A 4 -4.52 -30.79 17.75
C ALA A 4 -4.06 -29.55 18.55
N ASP A 5 -3.37 -29.76 19.67
CA ASP A 5 -2.89 -28.68 20.54
C ASP A 5 -1.66 -28.00 19.92
N GLY A 6 -0.75 -28.79 19.35
CA GLY A 6 0.48 -28.30 18.70
C GLY A 6 0.25 -27.37 17.50
N SER A 7 -0.76 -27.65 16.68
CA SER A 7 -1.09 -26.80 15.52
C SER A 7 -1.62 -25.42 15.93
N SER A 8 -2.30 -25.33 17.07
CA SER A 8 -2.88 -24.08 17.57
C SER A 8 -1.79 -23.12 18.06
N TYR A 9 -0.76 -23.64 18.74
CA TYR A 9 0.39 -22.82 19.16
C TYR A 9 1.22 -22.34 17.97
N LEU A 10 1.47 -23.19 16.97
CA LEU A 10 2.23 -22.79 15.78
C LEU A 10 1.54 -21.65 15.02
N LEU A 11 0.22 -21.76 14.82
CA LEU A 11 -0.57 -20.69 14.21
C LEU A 11 -0.52 -19.39 15.04
N MET A 12 -0.57 -19.49 16.37
CA MET A 12 -0.43 -18.34 17.25
C MET A 12 0.94 -17.65 17.08
N TYR A 13 2.04 -18.40 17.03
CA TYR A 13 3.39 -17.82 16.84
C TYR A 13 3.53 -17.13 15.49
N ILE A 14 3.03 -17.76 14.43
CA ILE A 14 3.01 -17.17 13.08
C ILE A 14 2.20 -15.89 13.06
N GLN A 15 1.01 -15.89 13.69
CA GLN A 15 0.17 -14.70 13.80
C GLN A 15 0.88 -13.57 14.54
N ILE A 16 1.49 -13.83 15.70
CA ILE A 16 2.20 -12.80 16.48
C ILE A 16 3.35 -12.21 15.66
N TYR A 17 4.10 -13.05 14.94
CA TYR A 17 5.19 -12.59 14.09
C TYR A 17 4.71 -11.61 13.01
N PHE A 18 3.71 -12.01 12.20
CA PHE A 18 3.24 -11.17 11.10
C PHE A 18 2.44 -9.95 11.54
N THR A 19 1.62 -10.07 12.58
CA THR A 19 0.71 -9.00 13.01
C THR A 19 1.38 -7.98 13.91
N VAL A 20 2.31 -8.39 14.77
CA VAL A 20 2.91 -7.51 15.78
C VAL A 20 4.36 -7.18 15.42
N ILE A 21 5.22 -8.19 15.33
CA ILE A 21 6.67 -7.97 15.20
C ILE A 21 6.99 -7.31 13.88
N GLU A 22 6.46 -7.85 12.79
CA GLU A 22 6.68 -7.29 11.46
C GLU A 22 6.13 -5.87 11.37
N ARG A 23 4.90 -5.62 11.83
CA ARG A 23 4.30 -4.28 11.79
C ARG A 23 5.08 -3.25 12.60
N ILE A 24 5.55 -3.61 13.80
CA ILE A 24 6.35 -2.71 14.65
C ILE A 24 7.67 -2.36 13.97
N LEU A 25 8.35 -3.34 13.36
CA LEU A 25 9.63 -3.12 12.69
C LEU A 25 9.47 -2.30 11.40
N LEU A 26 8.38 -2.55 10.66
CA LEU A 26 8.10 -1.88 9.39
C LEU A 26 7.50 -0.48 9.54
N TYR A 27 6.86 -0.17 10.67
CA TYR A 27 6.25 1.15 10.91
C TYR A 27 7.23 2.31 10.68
N GLY A 28 8.46 2.17 11.17
CA GLY A 28 9.52 3.17 10.98
C GLY A 28 10.33 3.01 9.71
N ALA A 29 10.14 1.93 8.93
CA ALA A 29 10.98 1.61 7.77
C ALA A 29 11.07 2.76 6.74
N PRO A 30 9.98 3.49 6.41
CA PRO A 30 10.09 4.61 5.47
C PRO A 30 11.09 5.70 5.86
N ALA A 31 11.42 5.84 7.15
CA ALA A 31 12.37 6.85 7.61
C ALA A 31 13.85 6.44 7.45
N TRP A 32 14.15 5.15 7.35
CA TRP A 32 15.54 4.65 7.39
C TRP A 32 15.89 3.58 6.35
N ALA A 33 14.91 2.99 5.66
CA ALA A 33 15.12 1.87 4.74
C ALA A 33 15.45 2.29 3.29
N ASN A 34 15.80 3.55 3.06
CA ASN A 34 16.20 4.05 1.73
C ASN A 34 17.45 3.33 1.18
N ASN A 35 18.42 3.06 2.05
CA ASN A 35 19.67 2.38 1.71
C ASN A 35 20.10 1.49 2.87
N ILE A 36 19.63 0.24 2.85
CA ILE A 36 19.97 -0.74 3.88
C ILE A 36 21.40 -1.22 3.68
N ILE A 37 22.26 -0.90 4.65
CA ILE A 37 23.63 -1.40 4.68
C ILE A 37 23.72 -2.82 5.26
N SER A 38 24.80 -3.54 4.98
CA SER A 38 24.98 -4.94 5.42
C SER A 38 24.83 -5.12 6.93
N ARG A 39 25.21 -4.12 7.74
CA ARG A 39 25.04 -4.16 9.20
C ARG A 39 23.56 -4.18 9.61
N GLN A 40 22.74 -3.32 9.00
CA GLN A 40 21.30 -3.27 9.25
C GLN A 40 20.63 -4.55 8.76
N GLN A 41 21.01 -5.04 7.58
CA GLN A 41 20.51 -6.32 7.05
C GLN A 41 20.81 -7.50 8.00
N ARG A 42 22.04 -7.58 8.54
CA ARG A 42 22.42 -8.60 9.53
C ARG A 42 21.61 -8.49 10.82
N LEU A 43 21.35 -7.26 11.29
CA LEU A 43 20.52 -7.02 12.48
C LEU A 43 19.08 -7.50 12.26
N LEU A 44 18.47 -7.10 11.15
CA LEU A 44 17.10 -7.51 10.77
C LEU A 44 16.99 -9.03 10.62
N ASN A 45 17.97 -9.66 9.95
CA ASN A 45 18.03 -11.11 9.84
C ASN A 45 18.20 -11.80 11.19
N SER A 46 18.97 -11.21 12.12
CA SER A 46 19.16 -11.77 13.47
C SER A 46 17.88 -11.70 14.30
N ILE A 47 17.11 -10.61 14.18
CA ILE A 47 15.79 -10.48 14.81
C ILE A 47 14.84 -11.53 14.23
N GLN A 48 14.70 -11.56 12.90
CA GLN A 48 13.80 -12.49 12.20
C GLN A 48 14.15 -13.96 12.50
N ARG A 49 15.44 -14.31 12.54
CA ARG A 49 15.91 -15.67 12.81
C ARG A 49 15.39 -16.23 14.13
N LYS A 50 15.32 -15.43 15.20
CA LYS A 50 14.82 -15.88 16.50
C LYS A 50 13.37 -16.37 16.40
N PHE A 51 12.54 -15.64 15.66
CA PHE A 51 11.15 -16.02 15.43
C PHE A 51 11.03 -17.23 14.52
N LEU A 52 11.81 -17.28 13.44
CA LEU A 52 11.81 -18.42 12.52
C LEU A 52 12.19 -19.73 13.21
N LEU A 53 13.20 -19.72 14.10
CA LEU A 53 13.57 -20.91 14.88
C LEU A 53 12.46 -21.34 15.84
N ASN A 54 11.78 -20.39 16.47
CA ASN A 54 10.66 -20.70 17.36
C ASN A 54 9.44 -21.26 16.61
N ILE A 55 9.18 -20.75 15.39
CA ILE A 55 8.07 -21.22 14.54
C ILE A 55 8.39 -22.62 13.98
N THR A 56 9.58 -22.80 13.40
CA THR A 56 9.95 -24.04 12.71
C THR A 56 10.36 -25.16 13.65
N GLY A 57 10.78 -24.85 14.88
CA GLY A 57 11.41 -25.82 15.79
C GLY A 57 12.74 -26.38 15.26
N ALA A 58 13.34 -25.75 14.25
CA ALA A 58 14.55 -26.24 13.61
C ALA A 58 15.80 -26.08 14.49
N TYR A 59 16.86 -26.83 14.18
CA TYR A 59 18.14 -26.70 14.86
C TYR A 59 18.71 -25.28 14.73
N SER A 60 19.40 -24.82 15.78
CA SER A 60 20.02 -23.48 15.82
C SER A 60 21.10 -23.24 14.77
N THR A 61 21.62 -24.30 14.14
CA THR A 61 22.61 -24.27 13.04
C THR A 61 21.95 -24.19 11.65
N THR A 62 20.64 -24.36 11.54
CA THR A 62 19.92 -24.34 10.26
C THR A 62 20.05 -22.95 9.60
N PRO A 63 20.46 -22.83 8.32
CA PRO A 63 20.63 -21.53 7.66
C PRO A 63 19.34 -20.69 7.65
N THR A 64 19.42 -19.37 7.93
CA THR A 64 18.23 -18.49 7.95
C THR A 64 17.50 -18.45 6.61
N ALA A 65 18.25 -18.45 5.51
CA ALA A 65 17.67 -18.46 4.16
C ALA A 65 16.82 -19.72 3.92
N ALA A 66 17.25 -20.89 4.41
CA ALA A 66 16.48 -22.12 4.31
C ALA A 66 15.16 -22.03 5.11
N LEU A 67 15.22 -21.48 6.33
CA LEU A 67 14.02 -21.27 7.15
C LEU A 67 13.02 -20.32 6.47
N GLN A 68 13.51 -19.23 5.87
CA GLN A 68 12.68 -18.28 5.13
C GLN A 68 11.97 -18.93 3.94
N VAL A 69 12.69 -19.77 3.18
CA VAL A 69 12.12 -20.46 2.01
C VAL A 69 11.09 -21.51 2.42
N ILE A 70 11.38 -22.31 3.44
CA ILE A 70 10.47 -23.37 3.92
C ILE A 70 9.17 -22.76 4.47
N GLU A 71 9.26 -21.66 5.21
CA GLU A 71 8.10 -20.97 5.78
C GLU A 71 7.42 -20.01 4.79
N GLY A 72 8.00 -19.78 3.60
CA GLY A 72 7.52 -18.78 2.64
C GLY A 72 7.59 -17.33 3.17
N ILE A 73 8.49 -17.05 4.12
CA ILE A 73 8.61 -15.75 4.78
C ILE A 73 9.66 -14.89 4.07
N THR A 74 9.23 -13.74 3.55
CA THR A 74 10.14 -12.77 2.94
C THR A 74 11.14 -12.21 3.96
N PRO A 75 12.43 -12.04 3.59
CA PRO A 75 13.40 -11.38 4.44
C PRO A 75 12.98 -9.96 4.87
N LEU A 76 13.17 -9.64 6.14
CA LEU A 76 12.65 -8.41 6.74
C LEU A 76 13.25 -7.13 6.13
N HIS A 77 14.51 -7.17 5.70
CA HIS A 77 15.15 -6.03 5.03
C HIS A 77 14.51 -5.72 3.67
N ILE A 78 14.04 -6.74 2.94
CA ILE A 78 13.33 -6.56 1.68
C ILE A 78 11.98 -5.90 1.95
N LYS A 79 11.23 -6.39 2.94
CA LYS A 79 9.95 -5.77 3.34
C LYS A 79 10.12 -4.31 3.78
N ALA A 80 11.19 -4.00 4.52
CA ALA A 80 11.48 -2.63 4.93
C ALA A 80 11.72 -1.70 3.72
N GLN A 81 12.46 -2.16 2.71
CA GLN A 81 12.64 -1.41 1.46
C GLN A 81 11.33 -1.26 0.68
N MET A 82 10.51 -2.30 0.62
CA MET A 82 9.18 -2.22 -0.02
C MET A 82 8.29 -1.16 0.65
N GLU A 83 8.25 -1.11 1.98
CA GLU A 83 7.51 -0.08 2.72
C GLU A 83 8.05 1.33 2.46
N PHE A 84 9.37 1.48 2.36
CA PHE A 84 9.98 2.74 1.94
C PHE A 84 9.51 3.17 0.54
N ILE A 85 9.56 2.27 -0.45
CA ILE A 85 9.12 2.55 -1.83
C ILE A 85 7.63 2.94 -1.84
N LEU A 86 6.79 2.15 -1.18
CA LEU A 86 5.34 2.39 -1.10
C LEU A 86 5.01 3.77 -0.53
N VAL A 87 5.69 4.17 0.55
CA VAL A 87 5.47 5.48 1.16
C VAL A 87 6.08 6.61 0.34
N SER A 88 7.28 6.43 -0.21
CA SER A 88 7.95 7.44 -1.03
C SER A 88 7.11 7.77 -2.27
N VAL A 89 6.75 6.75 -3.04
CA VAL A 89 6.05 6.90 -4.31
C VAL A 89 4.57 7.23 -4.07
N GLY A 90 3.91 6.51 -3.16
CA GLY A 90 2.45 6.61 -2.99
C GLY A 90 2.00 7.77 -2.10
N ARG A 91 2.78 8.17 -1.09
CA ARG A 91 2.38 9.23 -0.14
C ARG A 91 3.18 10.51 -0.31
N ILE A 92 4.51 10.39 -0.41
CA ILE A 92 5.40 11.56 -0.51
C ILE A 92 5.44 12.08 -1.95
N ARG A 93 5.12 11.23 -2.94
CA ARG A 93 5.21 11.50 -4.39
C ARG A 93 6.64 11.82 -4.83
N SER A 94 7.57 11.03 -4.29
CA SER A 94 8.99 11.12 -4.63
C SER A 94 9.44 9.85 -5.33
N ASP A 95 10.16 10.04 -6.43
CA ASP A 95 10.80 8.96 -7.16
C ASP A 95 11.86 8.28 -6.30
N CYS A 96 12.01 6.97 -6.45
CA CYS A 96 13.03 6.21 -5.72
C CYS A 96 13.62 5.09 -6.58
N ASN A 97 14.86 4.73 -6.31
CA ASN A 97 15.56 3.65 -6.99
C ASN A 97 15.75 2.48 -6.03
N TRP A 98 15.42 1.27 -6.48
CA TRP A 98 15.66 0.04 -5.73
C TRP A 98 16.15 -1.07 -6.66
N GLU A 99 17.28 -1.68 -6.32
CA GLU A 99 17.90 -2.79 -7.06
C GLU A 99 18.07 -2.54 -8.57
N GLY A 100 18.39 -1.30 -8.95
CA GLY A 100 18.56 -0.89 -10.35
C GLY A 100 17.24 -0.57 -11.08
N SER A 101 16.10 -0.74 -10.43
CA SER A 101 14.79 -0.34 -10.94
C SER A 101 14.43 1.06 -10.42
N SER A 102 13.98 1.94 -11.32
CA SER A 102 13.45 3.26 -10.97
C SER A 102 11.93 3.18 -10.78
N PHE A 103 11.44 3.63 -9.63
CA PHE A 103 10.03 3.78 -9.34
C PHE A 103 9.67 5.26 -9.40
N LEU A 104 8.94 5.64 -10.45
CA LEU A 104 8.49 7.02 -10.65
C LEU A 104 7.11 7.22 -10.04
N PHE A 105 6.86 8.34 -9.39
CA PHE A 105 5.54 8.59 -8.81
C PHE A 105 4.44 8.72 -9.87
N GLN A 106 4.77 9.15 -11.10
CA GLN A 106 3.80 9.28 -12.18
C GLN A 106 3.19 7.94 -12.59
N ASP A 107 3.97 6.85 -12.54
CA ASP A 107 3.51 5.51 -12.92
C ASP A 107 2.38 4.99 -12.01
N PHE A 108 2.25 5.57 -10.82
CA PHE A 108 1.24 5.21 -9.81
C PHE A 108 0.16 6.27 -9.63
N GLN A 109 0.12 7.30 -10.47
CA GLN A 109 -0.98 8.25 -10.47
C GLN A 109 -2.25 7.57 -10.99
N GLN A 110 -3.32 7.62 -10.20
CA GLN A 110 -4.63 7.31 -10.75
C GLN A 110 -4.99 8.35 -11.83
N PRO A 111 -5.64 7.95 -12.92
CA PRO A 111 -6.25 8.91 -13.83
C PRO A 111 -7.18 9.82 -13.02
N ASN A 112 -7.13 11.13 -13.28
CA ASN A 112 -7.95 12.11 -12.56
C ASN A 112 -9.40 11.64 -12.56
N SER A 113 -9.96 11.37 -11.37
CA SER A 113 -11.38 11.06 -11.26
C SER A 113 -12.18 12.25 -11.80
N PRO A 114 -13.28 12.05 -12.53
CA PRO A 114 -14.16 13.14 -12.97
C PRO A 114 -14.61 14.05 -11.81
N LEU A 115 -14.64 13.50 -10.58
CA LEU A 115 -14.99 14.20 -9.34
C LEU A 115 -13.89 15.13 -8.80
N THR A 116 -12.67 15.06 -9.36
CA THR A 116 -11.53 15.93 -9.01
C THR A 116 -11.46 17.19 -9.88
N ILE A 117 -12.33 17.30 -10.89
CA ILE A 117 -12.49 18.51 -11.68
C ILE A 117 -13.23 19.51 -10.79
N HIS A 118 -12.53 20.57 -10.37
CA HIS A 118 -13.15 21.66 -9.64
C HIS A 118 -14.33 22.23 -10.46
N PRO A 119 -15.48 22.59 -9.85
CA PRO A 119 -16.66 23.06 -10.59
C PRO A 119 -16.39 24.27 -11.48
N ALA A 120 -15.40 25.10 -11.15
CA ALA A 120 -14.99 26.24 -11.99
C ALA A 120 -14.21 25.86 -13.26
N ASN A 121 -13.74 24.61 -13.37
CA ASN A 121 -13.07 24.06 -14.55
C ASN A 121 -14.02 23.20 -15.40
N PHE A 122 -15.31 23.12 -15.02
CA PHE A 122 -16.34 22.57 -15.90
C PHE A 122 -16.62 23.58 -17.00
N ASP A 123 -16.17 23.27 -18.20
CA ASP A 123 -16.49 24.06 -19.39
C ASP A 123 -17.94 23.78 -19.79
N LEU A 124 -18.86 24.67 -19.37
CA LEU A 124 -20.28 24.59 -19.69
C LEU A 124 -20.53 25.22 -21.07
N GLU A 125 -19.83 24.74 -22.10
CA GLU A 125 -20.03 25.20 -23.48
C GLU A 125 -21.30 24.61 -24.11
N ASP A 126 -21.98 23.70 -23.42
CA ASP A 126 -23.28 23.14 -23.83
C ASP A 126 -24.44 23.90 -23.17
N LYS A 127 -24.41 25.24 -23.26
CA LYS A 127 -25.55 26.06 -22.86
C LYS A 127 -26.71 25.75 -23.81
N VAL A 128 -27.73 25.08 -23.27
CA VAL A 128 -29.09 25.00 -23.83
C VAL A 128 -29.44 26.33 -24.48
N SER A 129 -29.48 26.32 -25.81
CA SER A 129 -29.95 27.45 -26.61
C SER A 129 -31.42 27.66 -26.25
N ILE A 130 -31.69 28.65 -25.41
CA ILE A 130 -33.04 29.19 -25.31
C ILE A 130 -33.22 30.02 -26.57
N VAL A 131 -33.68 29.37 -27.64
CA VAL A 131 -34.18 30.04 -28.83
C VAL A 131 -35.28 30.96 -28.35
N SER A 132 -34.99 32.26 -28.29
CA SER A 132 -36.01 33.29 -28.22
C SER A 132 -36.71 33.29 -29.57
N ASP A 133 -37.75 32.46 -29.69
CA ASP A 133 -38.56 32.38 -30.90
C ASP A 133 -39.35 33.69 -31.06
N PRO A 134 -39.18 34.45 -32.15
CA PRO A 134 -39.96 35.65 -32.38
C PRO A 134 -41.28 35.27 -33.05
N HIS A 135 -42.38 35.80 -32.49
CA HIS A 135 -43.68 36.01 -33.16
C HIS A 135 -44.78 34.96 -32.94
N LEU A 136 -45.67 35.24 -31.98
CA LEU A 136 -47.12 35.01 -32.10
C LEU A 136 -47.88 36.19 -31.46
N PRO A 137 -49.03 36.61 -32.03
CA PRO A 137 -49.62 37.93 -31.87
C PRO A 137 -50.46 38.09 -30.59
N ALA A 138 -50.85 39.33 -30.33
CA ALA A 138 -51.79 39.74 -29.29
C ALA A 138 -53.12 38.96 -29.31
N GLU A 139 -53.75 38.91 -28.13
CA GLU A 139 -55.11 38.43 -27.79
C GLU A 139 -55.32 36.92 -27.54
N ALA A 140 -55.39 36.55 -26.26
CA ALA A 140 -56.44 35.67 -25.75
C ALA A 140 -56.70 35.97 -24.25
N ILE A 141 -57.85 36.58 -23.99
CA ILE A 141 -58.49 36.82 -22.69
C ILE A 141 -58.87 35.47 -22.06
N TYR A 142 -58.63 35.24 -20.75
CA TYR A 142 -59.54 34.45 -19.91
C TYR A 142 -59.41 34.76 -18.40
N THR A 143 -60.58 34.73 -17.77
CA THR A 143 -60.97 35.22 -16.42
C THR A 143 -60.60 34.28 -15.28
N ASP A 144 -60.28 34.82 -14.11
CA ASP A 144 -60.55 34.17 -12.82
C ASP A 144 -61.74 34.86 -12.14
N GLY A 145 -62.51 34.07 -11.38
CA GLY A 145 -63.70 34.50 -10.65
C GLY A 145 -63.47 34.53 -9.16
#